data_AF-A0A3E2WID9-F1
#
_entry.id   AF-A0A3E2WID9-F1
#
_cell.length_a   1.000
_cell.length_b   1.000
_cell.length_c   1.000
_cell.angle_alpha   90.00
_cell.angle_beta   90.00
_cell.angle_gamma   90.00
#
_symmetry.space_group_name_H-M   'P 1'
#
loop_
_entity.id
_entity.type
_entity.pdbx_description
1 polymer ?
#
loop_
_entity_poly.entity_id
_entity_poly.type
_entity_poly.pdbx_seq_one_letter_code
_entity_poly.pdbx_strand_id
1 'polypeptide(L)'
;MNRNEFMEKLERLLTGIPVDEREAALQYYTDYFEDAGEEHEAEVISELGSPEKVAATIKADLKGGSSENGEFTENGYSDSRFEKKENPATRENTYKKAESGYSYRSTSGNESYGGSSYTDYDDGSERPRTSKTLKIILVILICLVVIPFAFPVLIGIAALIIGIVCAAFGLFAGLVVGSVALMLSGIVVFVFGLAKLLIALPTALLTCGSGLIIFVLGLIATVATVRLCMVIYPAMCRIIVNICRWPFHRRVVS
;
A
#
# COMPACT_ATOMS: atom_id res chain seq x y z
N MET A 1 -11.15 -30.73 -8.73
CA MET A 1 -9.79 -30.64 -8.20
C MET A 1 -9.86 -29.65 -7.07
N ASN A 2 -9.25 -29.94 -5.92
CA ASN A 2 -9.22 -29.02 -4.77
C ASN A 2 -7.90 -28.24 -4.77
N ARG A 3 -7.79 -27.15 -4.00
CA ARG A 3 -6.57 -26.32 -3.91
C ARG A 3 -5.30 -27.15 -3.73
N ASN A 4 -5.31 -28.09 -2.78
CA ASN A 4 -4.16 -28.94 -2.48
C ASN A 4 -3.71 -29.79 -3.69
N GLU A 5 -4.68 -30.34 -4.44
CA GLU A 5 -4.39 -31.13 -5.65
C GLU A 5 -3.87 -30.25 -6.80
N PHE A 6 -4.30 -28.98 -6.88
CA PHE A 6 -3.78 -28.00 -7.83
C PHE A 6 -2.30 -27.70 -7.55
N MET A 7 -2.00 -27.39 -6.28
CA MET A 7 -0.68 -26.98 -5.84
C MET A 7 0.34 -28.11 -5.92
N GLU A 8 -0.03 -29.34 -5.56
CA GLU A 8 0.84 -30.51 -5.68
C GLU A 8 1.22 -30.79 -7.15
N LYS A 9 0.27 -30.67 -8.07
CA LYS A 9 0.55 -30.80 -9.51
C LYS A 9 1.44 -29.67 -10.02
N LEU A 10 1.18 -28.44 -9.59
CA LEU A 10 1.99 -27.28 -9.96
C LEU A 10 3.44 -27.46 -9.50
N GLU A 11 3.66 -27.85 -8.25
CA GLU A 11 5.01 -28.13 -7.70
C GLU A 11 5.77 -29.17 -8.52
N ARG A 12 5.10 -30.29 -8.86
CA ARG A 12 5.69 -31.35 -9.68
C ARG A 12 6.04 -30.87 -11.09
N LEU A 13 5.25 -29.96 -11.66
CA LEU A 13 5.54 -29.37 -12.96
C LEU A 13 6.70 -28.38 -12.92
N LEU A 14 6.94 -27.74 -11.76
CA LEU A 14 8.01 -26.75 -11.55
C LEU A 14 9.35 -27.36 -11.07
N THR A 15 9.48 -28.69 -10.99
CA THR A 15 10.73 -29.37 -10.54
C THR A 15 11.98 -28.99 -11.37
N GLY A 16 11.81 -28.52 -12.61
CA GLY A 16 12.92 -28.11 -13.49
C GLY A 16 13.39 -26.65 -13.36
N ILE A 17 12.88 -25.91 -12.37
CA ILE A 17 13.16 -24.49 -12.13
C ILE A 17 14.01 -24.35 -10.85
N PRO A 18 14.90 -23.33 -10.73
CA PRO A 18 15.61 -23.02 -9.49
C PRO A 18 14.70 -23.02 -8.27
N VAL A 19 15.23 -23.47 -7.12
CA VAL A 19 14.46 -23.64 -5.89
C VAL A 19 13.79 -22.33 -5.47
N ASP A 20 14.53 -21.23 -5.52
CA ASP A 20 14.06 -19.91 -5.12
C ASP A 20 12.86 -19.44 -5.97
N GLU A 21 12.93 -19.64 -7.29
CA GLU A 21 11.85 -19.28 -8.23
C GLU A 21 10.63 -20.20 -8.10
N ARG A 22 10.86 -21.49 -7.80
CA ARG A 22 9.77 -22.44 -7.53
C ARG A 22 9.04 -22.08 -6.25
N GLU A 23 9.76 -21.76 -5.18
CA GLU A 23 9.17 -21.35 -3.90
C GLU A 23 8.39 -20.04 -4.03
N ALA A 24 8.96 -19.06 -4.73
CA ALA A 24 8.28 -17.79 -5.02
C ALA A 24 6.99 -18.00 -5.82
N ALA A 25 7.03 -18.82 -6.87
CA ALA A 25 5.85 -19.14 -7.67
C ALA A 25 4.78 -19.88 -6.86
N LEU A 26 5.16 -20.90 -6.08
CA LEU A 26 4.21 -21.64 -5.25
C LEU A 26 3.60 -20.76 -4.16
N GLN A 27 4.38 -19.87 -3.55
CA GLN A 27 3.87 -18.93 -2.57
C GLN A 27 2.85 -17.96 -3.19
N TYR A 28 3.14 -17.42 -4.37
CA TYR A 28 2.22 -16.52 -5.07
C TYR A 28 0.84 -17.15 -5.31
N TYR A 29 0.79 -18.40 -5.79
CA TYR A 29 -0.48 -19.08 -6.00
C TYR A 29 -1.13 -19.52 -4.68
N THR A 30 -0.34 -19.83 -3.65
CA THR A 30 -0.87 -20.14 -2.31
C THR A 30 -1.61 -18.93 -1.73
N ASP A 31 -0.99 -17.76 -1.75
CA ASP A 31 -1.58 -16.51 -1.27
C ASP A 31 -2.86 -16.17 -2.06
N TYR A 32 -2.85 -16.40 -3.37
CA TYR A 32 -4.02 -16.18 -4.23
C TYR A 32 -5.21 -17.09 -3.88
N PHE A 33 -4.95 -18.36 -3.56
CA PHE A 33 -5.99 -19.27 -3.07
C PHE A 33 -6.45 -18.94 -1.65
N GLU A 34 -5.56 -18.46 -0.78
CA GLU A 34 -5.90 -18.05 0.58
C GLU A 34 -6.77 -16.78 0.61
N ASP A 35 -6.50 -15.82 -0.27
CA ASP A 35 -7.29 -14.60 -0.41
C ASP A 35 -8.71 -14.86 -0.95
N ALA A 36 -8.88 -15.89 -1.78
CA ALA A 36 -10.19 -16.32 -2.26
C ALA A 36 -11.01 -17.04 -1.17
N GLY A 37 -10.33 -17.71 -0.23
CA GLY A 37 -10.98 -18.50 0.82
C GLY A 37 -11.50 -19.86 0.34
N GLU A 38 -11.76 -20.76 1.30
CA GLU A 38 -12.17 -22.15 1.03
C GLU A 38 -13.48 -22.25 0.22
N GLU A 39 -14.33 -21.23 0.29
CA GLU A 39 -15.62 -21.16 -0.40
C GLU A 39 -15.52 -20.81 -1.90
N HIS A 40 -14.40 -20.22 -2.35
CA HIS A 40 -14.18 -19.82 -3.75
C HIS A 40 -13.09 -20.64 -4.47
N GLU A 41 -12.55 -21.71 -3.86
CA GLU A 41 -11.48 -22.52 -4.49
C GLU A 41 -11.85 -23.04 -5.89
N ALA A 42 -13.11 -23.46 -6.09
CA ALA A 42 -13.57 -23.98 -7.37
C ALA A 42 -13.62 -22.90 -8.47
N GLU A 43 -13.93 -21.66 -8.09
CA GLU A 43 -13.97 -20.50 -8.99
C GLU A 43 -12.55 -20.12 -9.41
N VAL A 44 -11.62 -20.05 -8.45
CA VAL A 44 -10.20 -19.78 -8.71
C VAL A 44 -9.58 -20.82 -9.63
N ILE A 45 -9.89 -22.10 -9.45
CA ILE A 45 -9.39 -23.17 -10.35
C ILE A 45 -9.94 -23.00 -11.76
N SER A 46 -11.18 -22.54 -11.91
CA SER A 46 -11.76 -22.24 -13.23
C SER A 46 -11.09 -21.04 -13.90
N GLU A 47 -10.71 -20.02 -13.14
CA GLU A 47 -10.02 -18.83 -13.65
C GLU A 47 -8.56 -19.11 -14.04
N LEU A 48 -7.82 -19.81 -13.17
CA LEU A 48 -6.43 -20.19 -13.43
C LEU A 48 -6.31 -21.23 -14.56
N GLY A 49 -7.34 -22.04 -14.75
CA GLY A 49 -7.36 -23.12 -15.73
C GLY A 49 -6.58 -24.35 -15.26
N SER A 50 -5.80 -24.97 -16.14
CA SER A 50 -5.07 -26.19 -15.80
C SER A 50 -3.69 -25.87 -15.18
N PRO A 51 -3.21 -26.64 -14.18
CA PRO A 51 -1.92 -26.40 -13.55
C PRO A 51 -0.74 -26.50 -14.53
N GLU A 52 -0.89 -27.26 -15.63
CA GLU A 52 0.07 -27.34 -16.73
C GLU A 52 0.23 -26.02 -17.48
N LYS A 53 -0.88 -25.32 -17.71
CA LYS A 53 -0.88 -24.00 -18.38
C LYS A 53 -0.18 -22.97 -17.50
N VAL A 54 -0.46 -22.97 -16.21
CA VAL A 54 0.19 -22.08 -15.23
C VAL A 54 1.69 -22.34 -15.18
N ALA A 55 2.10 -23.61 -15.06
CA ALA A 55 3.51 -23.99 -15.06
C ALA A 55 4.25 -23.59 -16.36
N ALA A 56 3.58 -23.68 -17.51
CA ALA A 56 4.15 -23.25 -18.79
C ALA A 56 4.37 -21.73 -18.84
N THR A 57 3.43 -20.93 -18.32
CA THR A 57 3.56 -19.46 -18.25
C THR A 57 4.72 -19.06 -17.36
N ILE A 58 4.85 -19.64 -16.16
CA ILE A 58 5.95 -19.35 -15.23
C ILE A 58 7.31 -19.66 -15.88
N LYS A 59 7.43 -20.82 -16.54
CA LYS A 59 8.66 -21.20 -17.25
C LYS A 59 8.99 -20.28 -18.41
N ALA A 60 7.98 -19.79 -19.13
CA ALA A 60 8.17 -18.87 -20.24
C ALA A 60 8.66 -17.50 -19.76
N ASP A 61 8.10 -17.00 -18.65
CA ASP A 61 8.46 -15.72 -18.06
C ASP A 61 9.90 -15.70 -17.54
N LEU A 62 10.30 -16.76 -16.83
CA LEU A 62 11.67 -16.96 -16.36
C LEU A 62 12.68 -17.07 -17.51
N LYS A 63 12.27 -17.65 -18.64
CA LYS A 63 13.11 -17.73 -19.84
C LYS A 63 13.21 -16.38 -20.57
N GLY A 64 12.17 -15.56 -20.51
CA GLY A 64 12.11 -14.22 -21.11
C GLY A 64 12.91 -13.16 -20.34
N GLY A 65 13.06 -13.32 -19.02
CA GLY A 65 13.78 -12.35 -18.17
C GLY A 65 15.30 -12.42 -18.24
N SER A 66 15.88 -13.56 -18.64
CA SER A 66 17.31 -13.81 -18.45
C SER A 66 18.20 -13.66 -19.69
N SER A 67 17.68 -13.22 -20.85
CA SER A 67 18.52 -13.16 -22.07
C SER A 67 18.31 -11.98 -23.02
N GLU A 68 17.34 -11.09 -22.80
CA GLU A 68 16.93 -10.13 -23.85
C GLU A 68 16.46 -8.77 -23.34
N ASN A 69 17.24 -8.13 -22.47
CA ASN A 69 17.03 -6.71 -22.16
C ASN A 69 18.29 -5.92 -22.52
N GLY A 70 18.16 -5.01 -23.48
CA GLY A 70 19.25 -4.12 -23.86
C GLY A 70 19.60 -3.19 -22.70
N GLU A 71 20.89 -2.97 -22.49
CA GLU A 71 21.42 -2.13 -21.42
C GLU A 71 21.54 -0.68 -21.89
N PHE A 72 21.07 0.25 -21.06
CA PHE A 72 21.34 1.68 -21.25
C PHE A 72 22.70 2.01 -20.65
N THR A 73 23.66 2.27 -21.52
CA THR A 73 24.99 2.77 -21.15
C THR A 73 25.05 4.27 -21.37
N GLU A 74 26.10 4.92 -20.85
CA GLU A 74 26.36 6.35 -21.07
C GLU A 74 26.47 6.72 -22.57
N ASN A 75 26.69 5.73 -23.43
CA ASN A 75 26.74 5.87 -24.89
C ASN A 75 25.44 5.48 -25.63
N GLY A 76 24.34 5.20 -24.91
CA GLY A 76 23.04 4.86 -25.47
C GLY A 76 22.58 3.42 -25.17
N TYR A 77 21.50 2.99 -25.84
CA TYR A 77 20.90 1.67 -25.68
C TYR A 77 21.73 0.62 -26.47
N SER A 78 22.38 -0.30 -25.76
CA SER A 78 23.06 -1.45 -26.36
C SER A 78 22.16 -2.68 -26.26
N ASP A 79 21.78 -3.24 -27.41
CA ASP A 79 21.03 -4.49 -27.50
C ASP A 79 21.91 -5.55 -28.17
N SER A 80 22.21 -6.60 -27.42
CA SER A 80 23.03 -7.75 -27.81
C SER A 80 22.53 -8.46 -29.09
N ARG A 81 21.25 -8.29 -29.48
CA ARG A 81 20.71 -8.82 -30.75
C ARG A 81 21.28 -8.11 -31.99
N PHE A 82 21.69 -6.85 -31.84
CA PHE A 82 22.23 -6.05 -32.94
C PHE A 82 23.76 -6.00 -32.95
N GLU A 83 24.41 -6.34 -31.84
CA GLU A 83 25.87 -6.29 -31.72
C GLU A 83 26.59 -7.40 -32.50
N LYS A 84 25.89 -8.48 -32.88
CA LYS A 84 26.48 -9.59 -33.64
C LYS A 84 25.91 -9.72 -35.05
N LYS A 85 26.31 -8.81 -35.92
CA LYS A 85 26.40 -9.07 -37.37
C LYS A 85 27.82 -8.77 -37.83
N GLU A 86 28.65 -9.82 -37.86
CA GLU A 86 29.88 -9.81 -38.65
C GLU A 86 29.50 -9.45 -40.09
N ASN A 87 30.05 -8.36 -40.60
CA ASN A 87 30.07 -8.12 -42.04
C ASN A 87 31.49 -7.71 -42.45
N PRO A 88 32.19 -8.54 -43.25
CA PRO A 88 33.59 -8.33 -43.61
C PRO A 88 33.66 -7.32 -44.76
N ALA A 89 34.04 -6.08 -44.49
CA ALA A 89 34.42 -5.15 -45.54
C ALA A 89 35.34 -4.06 -45.00
N THR A 90 36.64 -4.37 -45.03
CA THR A 90 37.74 -3.41 -45.01
C THR A 90 37.50 -2.27 -46.00
N ARG A 91 37.54 -1.01 -45.53
CA ARG A 91 38.16 0.09 -46.30
C ARG A 91 38.47 1.32 -45.42
N GLU A 92 39.77 1.62 -45.31
CA GLU A 92 40.29 2.94 -44.93
C GLU A 92 39.71 4.05 -45.81
N ASN A 93 39.40 5.22 -45.24
CA ASN A 93 40.04 6.49 -45.63
C ASN A 93 39.58 7.67 -44.77
N THR A 94 40.53 8.58 -44.63
CA THR A 94 40.64 9.72 -43.72
C THR A 94 39.91 10.98 -44.26
N TYR A 95 39.76 11.98 -43.37
CA TYR A 95 39.74 13.45 -43.60
C TYR A 95 38.42 14.25 -43.39
N LYS A 96 38.43 14.99 -42.27
CA LYS A 96 38.26 16.46 -42.10
C LYS A 96 36.96 17.20 -42.52
N LYS A 97 36.23 17.60 -41.47
CA LYS A 97 35.67 18.94 -41.11
C LYS A 97 35.78 20.11 -42.10
N ALA A 98 34.62 20.72 -42.42
CA ALA A 98 34.25 22.16 -42.38
C ALA A 98 32.94 22.35 -43.18
N GLU A 99 31.81 22.72 -42.57
CA GLU A 99 31.33 24.07 -42.19
C GLU A 99 30.48 24.76 -43.28
N SER A 100 29.19 24.94 -42.93
CA SER A 100 28.22 25.99 -43.31
C SER A 100 27.77 26.21 -44.76
N GLY A 101 26.43 26.27 -44.95
CA GLY A 101 25.83 26.97 -46.10
C GLY A 101 24.40 26.58 -46.49
N TYR A 102 23.41 27.21 -45.85
CA TYR A 102 22.04 27.58 -46.30
C TYR A 102 21.05 26.58 -46.96
N SER A 103 19.78 26.85 -46.62
CA SER A 103 18.53 26.13 -46.86
C SER A 103 17.94 26.22 -48.27
N TYR A 104 17.24 25.17 -48.71
CA TYR A 104 16.00 25.32 -49.50
C TYR A 104 14.99 24.21 -49.18
N ARG A 105 13.70 24.59 -49.21
CA ARG A 105 12.51 23.78 -48.97
C ARG A 105 11.86 23.49 -50.32
N SER A 106 11.51 22.23 -50.61
CA SER A 106 10.30 21.89 -51.40
C SER A 106 10.00 20.40 -51.41
N THR A 107 8.84 20.12 -50.83
CA THR A 107 7.74 19.20 -51.16
C THR A 107 7.83 18.28 -52.38
N SER A 108 7.39 17.04 -52.14
CA SER A 108 6.44 16.23 -52.93
C SER A 108 7.00 14.96 -53.57
N GLY A 109 6.33 13.84 -53.26
CA GLY A 109 6.62 12.51 -53.79
C GLY A 109 5.78 11.46 -53.07
N ASN A 110 4.55 11.30 -53.56
CA ASN A 110 3.46 10.44 -53.13
C ASN A 110 3.76 8.93 -53.33
N GLU A 111 3.11 8.04 -52.56
CA GLU A 111 2.22 6.93 -53.04
C GLU A 111 2.06 5.75 -52.05
N SER A 112 0.84 5.70 -51.49
CA SER A 112 -0.08 4.61 -51.06
C SER A 112 0.34 3.12 -50.97
N TYR A 113 -0.15 2.40 -49.94
CA TYR A 113 -1.10 1.24 -50.09
C TYR A 113 -1.69 0.71 -48.74
N GLY A 114 -3.04 0.71 -48.62
CA GLY A 114 -3.94 -0.20 -47.86
C GLY A 114 -3.98 -0.18 -46.31
N GLY A 115 -5.11 -0.19 -45.57
CA GLY A 115 -6.55 -0.33 -45.87
C GLY A 115 -7.47 -0.09 -44.63
N SER A 116 -8.76 0.15 -44.90
CA SER A 116 -9.96 0.41 -44.04
C SER A 116 -10.22 -0.55 -42.87
N SER A 117 -11.13 -0.36 -41.89
CA SER A 117 -12.04 0.69 -41.34
C SER A 117 -12.77 0.06 -40.12
N TYR A 118 -13.26 0.83 -39.12
CA TYR A 118 -14.68 0.81 -38.64
C TYR A 118 -14.94 1.89 -37.53
N THR A 119 -15.90 2.79 -37.86
CA THR A 119 -16.91 3.55 -37.06
C THR A 119 -16.54 4.18 -35.70
N ASP A 120 -16.56 5.51 -35.52
CA ASP A 120 -17.71 6.46 -35.49
C ASP A 120 -18.65 6.29 -34.28
N TYR A 121 -18.57 7.26 -33.34
CA TYR A 121 -19.70 7.85 -32.61
C TYR A 121 -19.26 9.23 -32.08
N ASP A 122 -19.92 10.26 -32.59
CA ASP A 122 -19.87 11.67 -32.21
C ASP A 122 -20.71 11.90 -30.93
N ASP A 123 -20.20 12.69 -29.98
CA ASP A 123 -21.06 13.44 -29.04
C ASP A 123 -20.37 14.76 -28.66
N GLY A 124 -21.17 15.82 -28.76
CA GLY A 124 -20.72 17.19 -28.86
C GLY A 124 -20.36 17.82 -27.51
N SER A 125 -19.16 18.38 -27.44
CA SER A 125 -18.89 19.57 -26.61
C SER A 125 -17.70 20.33 -27.20
N GLU A 126 -17.91 21.63 -27.35
CA GLU A 126 -17.03 22.59 -28.00
C GLU A 126 -15.59 22.52 -27.45
N ARG A 127 -14.63 22.15 -28.31
CA ARG A 127 -13.20 22.11 -27.97
C ARG A 127 -12.58 23.48 -28.25
N PRO A 128 -12.00 24.21 -27.28
CA PRO A 128 -11.09 25.27 -27.63
C PRO A 128 -9.83 24.62 -28.22
N ARG A 129 -9.34 25.18 -29.33
CA ARG A 129 -8.14 24.71 -30.04
C ARG A 129 -6.92 24.94 -29.16
N THR A 130 -6.63 24.02 -28.24
CA THR A 130 -5.39 24.02 -27.47
C THR A 130 -4.50 22.88 -27.95
N SER A 131 -3.31 23.25 -28.40
CA SER A 131 -2.28 22.32 -28.88
C SER A 131 -1.92 21.34 -27.77
N LYS A 132 -1.46 20.13 -28.15
CA LYS A 132 -0.97 19.12 -27.19
C LYS A 132 0.05 19.73 -26.20
N THR A 133 0.82 20.72 -26.62
CA THR A 133 1.75 21.50 -25.80
C THR A 133 1.08 22.33 -24.71
N LEU A 134 -0.06 22.98 -24.99
CA LEU A 134 -0.81 23.72 -23.97
C LEU A 134 -1.43 22.78 -22.92
N LYS A 135 -1.91 21.60 -23.34
CA LYS A 135 -2.36 20.57 -22.39
C LYS A 135 -1.22 20.08 -21.49
N ILE A 136 -0.02 19.87 -22.04
CA ILE A 136 1.16 19.47 -21.25
C ILE A 136 1.59 20.59 -20.29
N ILE A 137 1.65 21.85 -20.74
CA ILE A 137 1.99 22.99 -19.89
C ILE A 137 0.95 23.17 -18.76
N LEU A 138 -0.33 22.97 -19.06
CA LEU A 138 -1.40 23.06 -18.07
C LEU A 138 -1.26 21.96 -17.00
N VAL A 139 -0.91 20.73 -17.39
CA VAL A 139 -0.65 19.62 -16.45
C VAL A 139 0.58 19.91 -15.59
N ILE A 140 1.66 20.45 -16.17
CA ILE A 140 2.87 20.85 -15.42
C ILE A 140 2.54 21.96 -14.41
N LEU A 141 1.76 22.96 -14.80
CA LEU A 141 1.32 24.05 -13.93
C LEU A 141 0.47 23.52 -12.76
N ILE A 142 -0.46 22.61 -13.03
CA ILE A 142 -1.29 21.96 -12.01
C ILE A 142 -0.40 21.13 -11.07
N CYS A 143 0.53 20.33 -11.58
CA CYS A 143 1.47 19.57 -10.75
C CYS A 143 2.31 20.49 -9.85
N LEU A 144 2.81 21.61 -10.36
CA LEU A 144 3.64 22.54 -9.58
C LEU A 144 2.87 23.14 -8.39
N VAL A 145 1.56 23.34 -8.52
CA VAL A 145 0.67 23.82 -7.44
C VAL A 145 0.23 22.68 -6.51
N VAL A 146 0.03 21.47 -7.03
CA VAL A 146 -0.44 20.31 -6.25
C VAL A 146 0.67 19.67 -5.42
N ILE A 147 1.91 19.61 -5.91
CA ILE A 147 3.06 19.05 -5.19
C ILE A 147 3.30 19.68 -3.80
N PRO A 148 3.32 21.02 -3.64
CA PRO A 148 3.50 21.65 -2.33
C PRO A 148 2.29 21.48 -1.40
N PHE A 149 1.11 21.12 -1.91
CA PHE A 149 -0.08 20.83 -1.09
C PHE A 149 -0.25 19.33 -0.77
N ALA A 150 0.20 18.44 -1.64
CA ALA A 150 0.07 16.99 -1.44
C ALA A 150 0.91 16.50 -0.25
N PHE A 151 2.15 16.98 -0.12
CA PHE A 151 3.04 16.64 0.99
C PHE A 151 2.50 17.06 2.38
N PRO A 152 2.08 18.32 2.62
CA PRO A 152 1.54 18.72 3.92
C PRO A 152 0.19 18.05 4.23
N VAL A 153 -0.65 17.75 3.23
CA VAL A 153 -1.88 16.98 3.44
C VAL A 153 -1.57 15.57 3.92
N LEU A 154 -0.56 14.90 3.33
CA LEU A 154 -0.12 13.58 3.78
C LEU A 154 0.41 13.60 5.21
N ILE A 155 1.28 14.56 5.53
CA ILE A 155 1.82 14.75 6.88
C ILE A 155 0.70 15.06 7.87
N GLY A 156 -0.28 15.87 7.49
CA GLY A 156 -1.44 16.20 8.31
C GLY A 156 -2.28 14.97 8.65
N ILE A 157 -2.55 14.09 7.68
CA ILE A 157 -3.27 12.84 7.91
C ILE A 157 -2.46 11.91 8.84
N ALA A 158 -1.16 11.78 8.61
CA ALA A 158 -0.30 10.96 9.47
C ALA A 158 -0.24 11.50 10.91
N ALA A 159 -0.09 12.82 11.07
CA ALA A 159 -0.09 13.47 12.38
C ALA A 159 -1.45 13.34 13.09
N LEU A 160 -2.56 13.38 12.35
CA LEU A 160 -3.90 13.17 12.92
C LEU A 160 -4.06 11.73 13.44
N ILE A 161 -3.60 10.73 12.68
CA ILE A 161 -3.64 9.32 13.11
C ILE A 161 -2.78 9.14 14.36
N ILE A 162 -1.53 9.63 14.34
CA ILE A 162 -0.61 9.56 15.49
C ILE A 162 -1.21 10.30 16.69
N GLY A 163 -1.83 11.46 16.47
CA GLY A 163 -2.48 12.25 17.49
C GLY A 163 -3.63 11.50 18.16
N ILE A 164 -4.48 10.81 17.39
CA ILE A 164 -5.56 9.97 17.92
C ILE A 164 -4.99 8.83 18.76
N VAL A 165 -3.93 8.18 18.29
CA VAL A 165 -3.25 7.10 19.03
C VAL A 165 -2.66 7.63 20.34
N CYS A 166 -1.90 8.73 20.30
CA CYS A 166 -1.33 9.37 21.48
C CYS A 166 -2.40 9.84 22.47
N ALA A 167 -3.50 10.44 21.98
CA ALA A 167 -4.61 10.88 22.82
C ALA A 167 -5.30 9.69 23.50
N ALA A 168 -5.50 8.59 22.78
CA ALA A 168 -6.03 7.36 23.36
C ALA A 168 -5.10 6.84 24.48
N PHE A 169 -3.80 6.67 24.19
CA PHE A 169 -2.81 6.27 25.19
C PHE A 169 -2.75 7.20 26.40
N GLY A 170 -2.78 8.52 26.18
CA GLY A 170 -2.77 9.53 27.24
C GLY A 170 -4.02 9.45 28.11
N LEU A 171 -5.20 9.25 27.50
CA LEU A 171 -6.46 9.05 28.23
C LEU A 171 -6.38 7.80 29.11
N PHE A 172 -5.84 6.69 28.60
CA PHE A 172 -5.67 5.47 29.41
C PHE A 172 -4.73 5.69 30.58
N ALA A 173 -3.54 6.25 30.34
CA ALA A 173 -2.57 6.54 31.39
C ALA A 173 -3.17 7.46 32.45
N GLY A 174 -3.88 8.51 32.01
CA GLY A 174 -4.57 9.44 32.90
C GLY A 174 -5.67 8.78 33.74
N LEU A 175 -6.45 7.87 33.15
CA LEU A 175 -7.53 7.16 33.85
C LEU A 175 -6.96 6.19 34.90
N VAL A 176 -5.88 5.47 34.56
CA VAL A 176 -5.19 4.60 35.51
C VAL A 176 -4.62 5.42 36.68
N VAL A 177 -3.87 6.49 36.40
CA VAL A 177 -3.30 7.34 37.45
C VAL A 177 -4.39 8.00 38.30
N GLY A 178 -5.44 8.51 37.64
CA GLY A 178 -6.58 9.13 38.31
C GLY A 178 -7.33 8.16 39.23
N SER A 179 -7.54 6.93 38.79
CA SER A 179 -8.23 5.91 39.59
C SER A 179 -7.43 5.49 40.82
N VAL A 180 -6.10 5.37 40.72
CA VAL A 180 -5.22 5.12 41.87
C VAL A 180 -5.24 6.31 42.84
N ALA A 181 -5.16 7.54 42.32
CA ALA A 181 -5.24 8.75 43.13
C ALA A 181 -6.58 8.86 43.89
N LEU A 182 -7.70 8.50 43.23
CA LEU A 182 -9.01 8.45 43.88
C LEU A 182 -9.09 7.39 44.98
N MET A 183 -8.49 6.20 44.78
CA MET A 183 -8.43 5.19 45.83
C MET A 183 -7.64 5.68 47.05
N LEU A 184 -6.48 6.30 46.84
CA LEU A 184 -5.67 6.87 47.93
C LEU A 184 -6.42 7.98 48.67
N SER A 185 -7.09 8.88 47.92
CA SER A 185 -7.92 9.93 48.49
C SER A 185 -9.06 9.37 49.35
N GLY A 186 -9.75 8.33 48.87
CA GLY A 186 -10.82 7.66 49.62
C GLY A 186 -10.34 7.07 50.95
N ILE A 187 -9.15 6.44 50.96
CA ILE A 187 -8.54 5.90 52.20
C ILE A 187 -8.22 7.02 53.18
N VAL A 188 -7.66 8.15 52.70
CA VAL A 188 -7.33 9.29 53.56
C VAL A 188 -8.60 9.87 54.20
N VAL A 189 -9.65 10.10 53.40
CA VAL A 189 -10.94 10.61 53.90
C VAL A 189 -11.58 9.65 54.91
N PHE A 190 -11.47 8.34 54.68
CA PHE A 190 -11.95 7.32 55.61
C PHE A 190 -11.23 7.38 56.97
N VAL A 191 -9.90 7.50 56.98
CA VAL A 191 -9.10 7.60 58.21
C VAL A 191 -9.41 8.90 58.97
N PHE A 192 -9.53 10.03 58.27
CA PHE A 192 -9.94 11.29 58.89
C PHE A 192 -11.37 11.24 59.45
N GLY A 193 -12.29 10.54 58.76
CA GLY A 193 -13.66 10.32 59.24
C GLY A 193 -13.71 9.52 60.53
N LEU A 194 -12.90 8.45 60.64
CA LEU A 194 -12.77 7.64 61.86
C LEU A 194 -12.25 8.45 63.06
N ALA A 195 -11.30 9.37 62.84
CA ALA A 195 -10.79 10.23 63.91
C ALA A 195 -11.85 11.20 64.47
N LYS A 196 -12.89 11.53 63.69
CA LYS A 196 -13.99 12.44 64.10
C LYS A 196 -15.14 11.74 64.81
N LEU A 197 -15.13 10.40 64.88
CA LEU A 197 -16.23 9.57 65.40
C LEU A 197 -16.52 9.82 66.88
N LEU A 198 -15.52 10.29 67.65
CA LEU A 198 -15.66 10.62 69.07
C LEU A 198 -16.20 12.02 69.36
N ILE A 199 -16.16 12.95 68.39
CA ILE A 199 -16.54 14.36 68.60
C ILE A 199 -17.93 14.65 68.03
N ALA A 200 -18.25 14.07 66.86
CA ALA A 200 -19.54 14.27 66.21
C ALA A 200 -19.91 13.03 65.38
N LEU A 201 -20.72 12.15 65.98
CA LEU A 201 -21.20 10.90 65.37
C LEU A 201 -21.85 11.08 63.98
N PRO A 202 -22.74 12.06 63.74
CA PRO A 202 -23.43 12.20 62.46
C PRO A 202 -22.47 12.58 61.33
N THR A 203 -21.55 13.51 61.58
CA THR A 203 -20.61 13.98 60.55
C THR A 203 -19.55 12.94 60.27
N ALA A 204 -19.07 12.22 61.29
CA ALA A 204 -18.12 11.13 61.13
C ALA A 204 -18.67 9.98 60.28
N LEU A 205 -19.93 9.57 60.49
CA LEU A 205 -20.58 8.55 59.67
C LEU A 205 -20.75 8.99 58.21
N LEU A 206 -21.11 10.26 57.99
CA LEU A 206 -21.28 10.82 56.64
C LEU A 206 -19.94 10.89 55.87
N THR A 207 -18.87 11.33 56.55
CA THR A 207 -17.52 11.41 55.95
C THR A 207 -16.90 10.03 55.76
N CYS A 208 -17.11 9.10 56.69
CA CYS A 208 -16.66 7.71 56.57
C CYS A 208 -17.37 7.00 55.40
N GLY A 209 -18.68 7.20 55.27
CA GLY A 209 -19.48 6.67 54.16
C GLY A 209 -19.07 7.25 52.81
N SER A 210 -18.83 8.56 52.71
CA SER A 210 -18.37 9.17 51.46
C SER A 210 -16.97 8.68 51.05
N GLY A 211 -16.05 8.49 52.02
CA GLY A 211 -14.74 7.90 51.76
C GLY A 211 -14.82 6.48 51.18
N LEU A 212 -15.71 5.63 51.73
CA LEU A 212 -15.97 4.29 51.19
C LEU A 212 -16.58 4.32 49.79
N ILE A 213 -17.52 5.22 49.52
CA ILE A 213 -18.12 5.37 48.19
C ILE A 213 -17.06 5.78 47.17
N ILE A 214 -16.21 6.77 47.50
CA ILE A 214 -15.10 7.21 46.63
C ILE A 214 -14.11 6.06 46.38
N PHE A 215 -13.80 5.27 47.41
CA PHE A 215 -12.93 4.11 47.31
C PHE A 215 -13.51 3.03 46.37
N VAL A 216 -14.78 2.67 46.54
CA VAL A 216 -15.47 1.69 45.69
C VAL A 216 -15.59 2.20 44.25
N LEU A 217 -15.88 3.49 44.05
CA LEU A 217 -15.88 4.10 42.71
C LEU A 217 -14.49 4.03 42.06
N GLY A 218 -13.41 4.25 42.82
CA GLY A 218 -12.04 4.05 42.36
C GLY A 218 -11.75 2.60 41.92
N LEU A 219 -12.23 1.61 42.68
CA LEU A 219 -12.14 0.19 42.31
C LEU A 219 -12.94 -0.15 41.06
N ILE A 220 -14.17 0.36 40.93
CA ILE A 220 -14.98 0.13 39.74
C ILE A 220 -14.31 0.80 38.53
N ALA A 221 -13.77 2.00 38.68
CA ALA A 221 -13.05 2.72 37.63
C ALA A 221 -11.78 1.96 37.19
N THR A 222 -10.97 1.44 38.12
CA THR A 222 -9.80 0.61 37.77
C THR A 222 -10.20 -0.64 37.01
N VAL A 223 -11.21 -1.39 37.47
CA VAL A 223 -11.70 -2.61 36.80
C VAL A 223 -12.30 -2.30 35.43
N ALA A 224 -13.08 -1.23 35.31
CA ALA A 224 -13.63 -0.76 34.04
C ALA A 224 -12.52 -0.40 33.06
N THR A 225 -11.46 0.27 33.54
CA THR A 225 -10.29 0.60 32.72
C THR A 225 -9.56 -0.65 32.26
N VAL A 226 -9.36 -1.65 33.13
CA VAL A 226 -8.72 -2.92 32.76
C VAL A 226 -9.57 -3.71 31.74
N ARG A 227 -10.89 -3.77 31.95
CA ARG A 227 -11.83 -4.37 30.98
C ARG A 227 -11.79 -3.65 29.64
N LEU A 228 -11.75 -2.32 29.67
CA LEU A 228 -11.62 -1.48 28.49
C LEU A 228 -10.27 -1.76 27.79
N CYS A 229 -9.16 -1.91 28.52
CA CYS A 229 -7.86 -2.27 27.95
C CYS A 229 -7.89 -3.62 27.22
N MET A 230 -8.54 -4.64 27.81
CA MET A 230 -8.66 -5.96 27.18
C MET A 230 -9.48 -5.93 25.87
N VAL A 231 -10.44 -5.01 25.75
CA VAL A 231 -11.26 -4.85 24.54
C VAL A 231 -10.59 -3.94 23.51
N ILE A 232 -9.94 -2.87 23.96
CA ILE A 232 -9.31 -1.88 23.09
C ILE A 232 -8.03 -2.40 22.48
N TYR A 233 -7.24 -3.21 23.19
CA TYR A 233 -6.01 -3.78 22.65
C TYR A 233 -6.24 -4.60 21.35
N PRO A 234 -7.16 -5.59 21.30
CA PRO A 234 -7.44 -6.31 20.05
C PRO A 234 -8.11 -5.42 18.99
N ALA A 235 -8.93 -4.44 19.39
CA ALA A 235 -9.56 -3.51 18.47
C ALA A 235 -8.54 -2.55 17.81
N MET A 236 -7.59 -2.01 18.59
CA MET A 236 -6.51 -1.16 18.08
C MET A 236 -5.59 -1.93 17.16
N CYS A 237 -5.20 -3.15 17.51
CA CYS A 237 -4.41 -4.00 16.61
C CYS A 237 -5.15 -4.26 15.29
N ARG A 238 -6.46 -4.54 15.33
CA ARG A 238 -7.27 -4.71 14.11
C ARG A 238 -7.35 -3.42 13.29
N ILE A 239 -7.54 -2.26 13.91
CA ILE A 239 -7.65 -0.97 13.21
C ILE A 239 -6.30 -0.58 12.58
N ILE A 240 -5.19 -0.74 13.31
CA ILE A 240 -3.84 -0.47 12.78
C ILE A 240 -3.53 -1.41 11.62
N VAL A 241 -3.82 -2.71 11.76
CA VAL A 241 -3.63 -3.68 10.67
C VAL A 241 -4.51 -3.33 9.47
N ASN A 242 -5.77 -2.93 9.67
CA ASN A 242 -6.67 -2.58 8.58
C ASN A 242 -6.25 -1.27 7.87
N ILE A 243 -5.78 -0.27 8.63
CA ILE A 243 -5.24 0.98 8.08
C ILE A 243 -3.92 0.73 7.35
N CYS A 244 -3.05 -0.17 7.82
CA CYS A 244 -1.83 -0.56 7.10
C CYS A 244 -2.11 -1.38 5.83
N ARG A 245 -3.23 -2.13 5.79
CA ARG A 245 -3.68 -2.84 4.58
C ARG A 245 -4.33 -1.92 3.54
N TRP A 246 -4.90 -0.79 3.96
CA TRP A 246 -5.60 0.15 3.09
C TRP A 246 -4.74 0.83 1.98
N PRO A 247 -3.49 1.29 2.23
CA PRO A 247 -2.66 1.89 1.18
C PRO A 247 -2.18 0.87 0.14
N PHE A 248 -2.20 -0.43 0.43
CA PHE A 248 -1.74 -1.47 -0.50
C PHE A 248 -2.83 -1.97 -1.48
N HIS A 249 -4.11 -1.66 -1.24
CA HIS A 249 -5.21 -2.06 -2.14
C HIS A 249 -5.58 -1.01 -3.21
N ARG A 250 -5.03 0.21 -3.15
CA ARG A 250 -5.44 1.31 -4.04
C ARG A 250 -4.61 1.47 -5.32
N ARG A 251 -3.96 0.40 -5.79
CA ARG A 251 -3.38 0.34 -7.15
C ARG A 251 -4.03 -0.74 -8.01
N VAL A 252 -5.35 -0.76 -8.09
CA VAL A 252 -6.03 -1.20 -9.31
C VAL A 252 -6.28 0.06 -10.14
N VAL A 253 -5.38 0.25 -11.09
CA VAL A 253 -5.43 1.27 -12.15
C VAL A 253 -6.69 1.05 -12.99
N SER A 254 -7.47 2.12 -13.16
CA SER A 254 -8.44 2.26 -14.25
C SER A 254 -7.85 3.13 -15.34
#